data_AF-A0A9P1ASP2-F1
#
_entry.id   AF-A0A9P1ASP2-F1
#
_cell.length_a   1.000
_cell.length_b   1.000
_cell.length_c   1.000
_cell.angle_alpha   90.00
_cell.angle_beta   90.00
_cell.angle_gamma   90.00
#
_symmetry.space_group_name_H-M   'P 1'
#
loop_
_entity.id
_entity.type
_entity.pdbx_description
1 polymer ?
#
loop_
_entity_poly.entity_id
_entity_poly.type
_entity_poly.pdbx_seq_one_letter_code
_entity_poly.pdbx_strand_id
1 'polypeptide(L)'
;MLFLFSIFGLVHGNHFTFDPTSRVSTTENWLNDDIPCIGDRIRFDDTLPIVAFMDHNLNAESITLPENGMIVFSDNGVEFGGNAHWQCRRTSDGPKDAFFSRDESSDTSFYNPKNWIPDDDKFLHMNQVPSEHDDVTISSLASAQIYLDRPVVVNNFQFYKRQVSLVSVCVCAGLLQKVFFK
;
A
#
# COMPACT_ATOMS: atom_id res chain seq x y z
N MET A 1 17.64 49.26 -22.17
CA MET A 1 18.27 48.41 -21.14
C MET A 1 17.17 47.51 -20.59
N LEU A 2 17.09 46.26 -21.06
CA LEU A 2 16.09 45.30 -20.56
C LEU A 2 16.65 44.65 -19.29
N PHE A 3 16.01 44.90 -18.15
CA PHE A 3 16.27 44.17 -16.92
C PHE A 3 15.59 42.79 -17.01
N LEU A 4 16.39 41.75 -17.27
CA LEU A 4 16.02 40.37 -17.00
C LEU A 4 16.04 40.17 -15.48
N PHE A 5 14.87 40.31 -14.86
CA PHE A 5 14.68 39.81 -13.50
C PHE A 5 14.69 38.28 -13.57
N SER A 6 15.78 37.66 -13.11
CA SER A 6 15.80 36.25 -12.78
C SER A 6 14.86 36.04 -11.61
N ILE A 7 13.62 35.66 -11.89
CA ILE A 7 12.68 35.20 -10.88
C ILE A 7 13.21 33.83 -10.42
N PHE A 8 13.95 33.81 -9.31
CA PHE A 8 14.17 32.59 -8.56
C PHE A 8 12.81 32.21 -7.94
N GLY A 9 11.96 31.59 -8.75
CA GLY A 9 10.75 30.96 -8.23
C GLY A 9 11.19 29.87 -7.27
N LEU A 10 10.76 29.96 -6.01
CA LEU A 10 10.70 28.79 -5.14
C LEU A 10 9.80 27.79 -5.87
N VAL A 11 10.40 26.74 -6.42
CA VAL A 11 9.64 25.56 -6.87
C VAL A 11 9.07 24.96 -5.60
N HIS A 12 7.77 25.16 -5.40
CA HIS A 12 7.03 24.48 -4.34
C HIS A 12 6.60 23.14 -4.91
N GLY A 13 7.12 22.05 -4.34
CA GLY A 13 6.62 20.73 -4.63
C GLY A 13 5.20 20.55 -4.10
N ASN A 14 4.47 19.63 -4.71
CA ASN A 14 3.20 19.16 -4.18
C ASN A 14 3.44 18.18 -3.02
N HIS A 15 2.39 17.88 -2.28
CA HIS A 15 2.38 16.77 -1.34
C HIS A 15 1.51 15.65 -1.91
N PHE A 16 1.99 14.42 -1.77
CA PHE A 16 1.29 13.21 -2.19
C PHE A 16 1.16 12.23 -1.05
N THR A 17 -0.05 11.72 -0.87
CA THR A 17 -0.34 10.63 0.07
C THR A 17 -0.49 9.32 -0.70
N PHE A 18 0.27 8.29 -0.31
CA PHE A 18 0.05 6.92 -0.78
C PHE A 18 -1.08 6.30 0.03
N ASP A 19 -2.17 5.97 -0.65
CA ASP A 19 -3.41 5.47 -0.02
C ASP A 19 -3.83 4.02 -0.35
N PRO A 20 -3.12 3.23 -1.20
CA PRO A 20 -3.37 1.80 -1.28
C PRO A 20 -3.20 1.12 0.07
N THR A 21 -4.19 0.33 0.46
CA THR A 21 -4.21 -0.38 1.74
C THR A 21 -4.05 -1.87 1.53
N SER A 22 -3.36 -2.54 2.44
CA SER A 22 -3.29 -4.00 2.47
C SER A 22 -4.24 -4.63 3.49
N ARG A 23 -5.30 -3.91 3.87
CA ARG A 23 -6.26 -4.34 4.90
C ARG A 23 -7.04 -5.56 4.45
N VAL A 24 -7.17 -6.54 5.35
CA VAL A 24 -8.00 -7.72 5.10
C VAL A 24 -9.49 -7.38 5.07
N SER A 25 -9.92 -6.32 5.74
CA SER A 25 -11.32 -5.87 5.69
C SER A 25 -11.71 -5.16 4.39
N THR A 26 -10.74 -4.82 3.53
CA THR A 26 -10.98 -4.11 2.27
C THR A 26 -11.29 -5.08 1.15
N THR A 27 -12.44 -4.89 0.50
CA THR A 27 -12.95 -5.75 -0.58
C THR A 27 -12.01 -5.86 -1.78
N GLU A 28 -11.38 -4.76 -2.19
CA GLU A 28 -10.46 -4.69 -3.35
C GLU A 28 -9.19 -5.55 -3.18
N ASN A 29 -8.88 -6.01 -1.96
CA ASN A 29 -7.76 -6.90 -1.69
C ASN A 29 -8.12 -8.40 -1.82
N TRP A 30 -9.35 -8.69 -2.23
CA TRP A 30 -9.85 -10.04 -2.46
C TRP A 30 -10.16 -10.25 -3.94
N LEU A 31 -9.82 -11.44 -4.43
CA LEU A 31 -10.01 -11.79 -5.83
C LEU A 31 -11.48 -11.59 -6.26
N ASN A 32 -11.69 -10.80 -7.31
CA ASN A 32 -13.02 -10.41 -7.83
C ASN A 32 -13.91 -9.67 -6.82
N ASP A 33 -13.32 -8.92 -5.88
CA ASP A 33 -14.07 -8.18 -4.86
C ASP A 33 -14.93 -9.10 -3.96
N ASP A 34 -14.54 -10.38 -3.82
CA ASP A 34 -15.28 -11.38 -3.04
C ASP A 34 -14.65 -11.59 -1.65
N ILE A 35 -15.19 -10.86 -0.66
CA ILE A 35 -14.73 -10.96 0.73
C ILE A 35 -14.99 -12.38 1.30
N PRO A 36 -14.11 -12.89 2.18
CA PRO A 36 -14.31 -14.21 2.79
C PRO A 36 -15.52 -14.22 3.72
N CYS A 37 -16.30 -15.30 3.68
CA CYS A 37 -17.30 -15.56 4.70
C CYS A 37 -16.69 -16.24 5.92
N ILE A 38 -17.40 -16.15 7.05
CA ILE A 38 -17.01 -16.84 8.28
C ILE A 38 -16.87 -18.35 8.03
N GLY A 39 -15.70 -18.90 8.36
CA GLY A 39 -15.39 -20.32 8.21
C GLY A 39 -14.93 -20.74 6.82
N ASP A 40 -14.55 -19.79 5.96
CA ASP A 40 -13.91 -20.08 4.68
C ASP A 40 -12.41 -20.38 4.83
N ARG A 41 -11.80 -20.89 3.76
CA ARG A 41 -10.37 -21.16 3.69
C ARG A 41 -9.67 -19.98 3.05
N ILE A 42 -8.74 -19.37 3.76
CA ILE A 42 -8.02 -18.20 3.26
C ILE A 42 -6.76 -18.65 2.55
N ARG A 43 -6.59 -18.16 1.33
CA ARG A 43 -5.42 -18.39 0.49
C ARG A 43 -4.81 -17.04 0.13
N PHE A 44 -3.50 -17.00 0.04
CA PHE A 44 -2.76 -15.85 -0.47
C PHE A 44 -2.18 -16.22 -1.83
N ASP A 45 -2.19 -15.28 -2.77
CA ASP A 45 -1.61 -15.48 -4.09
C ASP A 45 -0.08 -15.38 -4.05
N ASP A 46 0.61 -16.52 -4.22
CA ASP A 46 2.07 -16.60 -4.07
C ASP A 46 2.87 -16.06 -5.27
N THR A 47 2.21 -15.49 -6.29
CA THR A 47 2.90 -14.94 -7.47
C THR A 47 3.75 -13.71 -7.17
N LEU A 48 3.36 -12.89 -6.19
CA LEU A 48 4.07 -11.70 -5.74
C LEU A 48 4.22 -11.70 -4.21
N PRO A 49 5.23 -11.01 -3.65
CA PRO A 49 5.33 -10.87 -2.21
C PRO A 49 4.08 -10.20 -1.64
N ILE A 50 3.43 -10.80 -0.64
CA ILE A 50 2.21 -10.26 -0.05
C ILE A 50 2.51 -9.60 1.30
N VAL A 51 2.01 -8.38 1.49
CA VAL A 51 1.80 -7.79 2.82
C VAL A 51 0.30 -7.72 3.04
N ALA A 52 -0.18 -8.29 4.13
CA ALA A 52 -1.58 -8.22 4.57
C ALA A 52 -1.67 -7.61 5.97
N PHE A 53 -2.54 -6.63 6.15
CA PHE A 53 -2.80 -5.96 7.43
C PHE A 53 -4.07 -6.50 8.07
N MET A 54 -3.92 -7.15 9.21
CA MET A 54 -5.02 -7.63 10.05
C MET A 54 -5.55 -6.48 10.90
N ASP A 55 -6.47 -5.70 10.34
CA ASP A 55 -7.14 -4.58 11.00
C ASP A 55 -8.38 -5.00 11.79
N HIS A 56 -8.94 -6.17 11.49
CA HIS A 56 -10.08 -6.77 12.18
C HIS A 56 -9.89 -8.29 12.36
N ASN A 57 -10.61 -8.87 13.30
CA ASN A 57 -10.64 -10.33 13.51
C ASN A 57 -11.05 -11.06 12.22
N LEU A 58 -10.45 -12.22 12.00
CA LEU A 58 -10.73 -13.08 10.85
C LEU A 58 -11.06 -14.48 11.35
N ASN A 59 -12.26 -14.96 11.03
CA ASN A 59 -12.74 -16.28 11.35
C ASN A 59 -12.74 -17.14 10.08
N ALA A 60 -11.75 -18.03 10.01
CA ALA A 60 -11.50 -18.92 8.89
C ALA A 60 -11.43 -20.37 9.38
N GLU A 61 -11.80 -21.31 8.52
CA GLU A 61 -11.57 -22.74 8.78
C GLU A 61 -10.06 -23.04 8.75
N SER A 62 -9.36 -22.47 7.78
CA SER A 62 -7.91 -22.59 7.65
C SER A 62 -7.33 -21.40 6.90
N ILE A 63 -6.05 -21.13 7.13
CA ILE A 63 -5.30 -20.07 6.47
C ILE A 63 -4.02 -20.69 5.94
N THR A 64 -3.80 -20.60 4.63
CA THR A 64 -2.52 -21.00 4.01
C THR A 64 -1.67 -19.77 3.88
N LEU A 65 -0.60 -19.66 4.68
CA LEU A 65 0.29 -18.49 4.68
C LEU A 65 1.01 -18.33 3.34
N PRO A 66 1.31 -17.08 2.92
CA PRO A 66 2.08 -16.85 1.70
C PRO A 66 3.51 -17.38 1.85
N GLU A 67 4.07 -17.94 0.78
CA GLU A 67 5.47 -18.41 0.78
C GLU A 67 6.45 -17.24 0.92
N ASN A 68 6.11 -16.10 0.32
CA ASN A 68 6.89 -14.87 0.37
C ASN A 68 5.98 -13.72 0.78
N GLY A 69 6.05 -13.30 2.03
CA GLY A 69 5.17 -12.25 2.52
C GLY A 69 5.21 -12.05 4.02
N MET A 70 4.30 -11.20 4.49
CA MET A 70 4.13 -10.87 5.90
C MET A 70 2.67 -10.56 6.20
N ILE A 71 2.18 -11.13 7.29
CA ILE A 71 0.90 -10.76 7.90
C ILE A 71 1.19 -9.88 9.11
N VAL A 72 0.69 -8.66 9.09
CA VAL A 72 0.90 -7.67 10.15
C VAL A 72 -0.39 -7.54 10.96
N PHE A 73 -0.29 -7.74 12.27
CA PHE A 73 -1.43 -7.56 13.18
C PHE A 73 -1.47 -6.14 13.71
N SER A 74 -2.67 -5.53 13.69
CA SER A 74 -2.90 -4.28 14.39
C SER A 74 -2.71 -4.45 15.91
N ASP A 75 -2.39 -3.36 16.59
CA ASP A 75 -2.23 -3.27 18.04
C ASP A 75 -3.57 -3.32 18.80
N ASN A 76 -4.67 -3.52 18.09
CA ASN A 76 -6.04 -3.47 18.59
C ASN A 76 -6.50 -4.79 19.23
N GLY A 77 -5.60 -5.77 19.40
CA GLY A 77 -5.95 -7.10 19.89
C GLY A 77 -6.65 -7.99 18.86
N VAL A 78 -6.34 -7.81 17.57
CA VAL A 78 -6.90 -8.62 16.48
C VAL A 78 -6.40 -10.06 16.56
N GLU A 79 -7.32 -11.01 16.40
CA GLU A 79 -7.07 -12.44 16.50
C GLU A 79 -7.76 -13.26 15.40
N PHE A 80 -7.26 -14.48 15.19
CA PHE A 80 -7.93 -15.48 14.36
C PHE A 80 -9.02 -16.21 15.16
N GLY A 81 -10.17 -16.46 14.54
CA GLY A 81 -11.31 -17.13 15.17
C GLY A 81 -12.17 -16.23 16.06
N GLY A 82 -11.77 -14.97 16.25
CA GLY A 82 -12.57 -13.96 16.95
C GLY A 82 -13.82 -13.55 16.17
N ASN A 83 -14.60 -12.64 16.78
CA ASN A 83 -15.81 -12.12 16.15
C ASN A 83 -15.48 -11.21 14.96
N ALA A 84 -15.88 -11.62 13.75
CA ALA A 84 -15.52 -10.99 12.49
C ALA A 84 -16.75 -10.42 11.77
N HIS A 85 -17.21 -9.25 12.18
CA HIS A 85 -18.43 -8.62 11.65
C HIS A 85 -18.35 -8.14 10.21
N TRP A 86 -17.15 -7.92 9.69
CA TRP A 86 -16.91 -7.47 8.32
C TRP A 86 -17.00 -8.62 7.31
N GLN A 87 -16.78 -9.87 7.75
CA GLN A 87 -16.91 -11.05 6.90
C GLN A 87 -18.37 -11.33 6.56
N CYS A 88 -18.62 -11.86 5.38
CA CYS A 88 -19.96 -12.28 5.02
C CYS A 88 -20.44 -13.47 5.86
N ARG A 89 -21.75 -13.61 5.97
CA ARG A 89 -22.37 -14.77 6.63
C ARG A 89 -22.48 -15.90 5.62
N ARG A 90 -22.02 -17.08 6.03
CA ARG A 90 -22.06 -18.26 5.21
C ARG A 90 -23.49 -18.69 4.89
N THR A 91 -23.73 -19.06 3.64
CA THR A 91 -24.91 -19.78 3.17
C THR A 91 -24.49 -21.22 2.89
N SER A 92 -25.17 -22.19 3.52
CA SER A 92 -25.19 -23.68 3.41
C SER A 92 -24.07 -24.54 2.76
N ASP A 93 -23.18 -24.02 1.92
CA ASP A 93 -22.46 -24.79 0.89
C ASP A 93 -21.04 -25.23 1.27
N GLY A 94 -20.75 -25.39 2.57
CA GLY A 94 -19.42 -25.83 3.01
C GLY A 94 -18.30 -24.80 2.73
N PRO A 95 -17.04 -25.11 3.09
CA PRO A 95 -15.95 -24.12 3.06
C PRO A 95 -15.47 -23.84 1.64
N LYS A 96 -15.46 -22.56 1.28
CA LYS A 96 -14.93 -22.07 0.01
C LYS A 96 -13.54 -21.49 0.20
N ASP A 97 -12.74 -21.49 -0.85
CA ASP A 97 -11.46 -20.80 -0.85
C ASP A 97 -11.70 -19.33 -1.20
N ALA A 98 -11.24 -18.43 -0.33
CA ALA A 98 -11.20 -16.99 -0.56
C ALA A 98 -9.74 -16.57 -0.75
N PHE A 99 -9.47 -15.90 -1.87
CA PHE A 99 -8.11 -15.54 -2.28
C PHE A 99 -7.85 -14.08 -1.97
N PHE A 100 -6.95 -13.83 -1.03
CA PHE A 100 -6.32 -12.53 -0.87
C PHE A 100 -5.28 -12.40 -1.98
N SER A 101 -5.67 -11.71 -3.05
CA SER A 101 -4.83 -11.50 -4.21
C SER A 101 -4.86 -10.02 -4.52
N ARG A 102 -3.71 -9.53 -4.98
CA ARG A 102 -3.66 -8.23 -5.62
C ARG A 102 -3.82 -8.45 -7.11
N ASP A 103 -5.02 -8.23 -7.60
CA ASP A 103 -5.28 -8.18 -9.02
C ASP A 103 -4.60 -6.94 -9.66
N GLU A 104 -4.72 -6.78 -10.98
CA GLU A 104 -4.22 -5.58 -11.67
C GLU A 104 -4.86 -4.27 -11.18
N SER A 105 -6.02 -4.33 -10.51
CA SER A 105 -6.70 -3.16 -9.97
C SER A 105 -6.11 -2.65 -8.65
N SER A 106 -5.39 -3.52 -7.93
CA SER A 106 -4.67 -3.27 -6.67
C SER A 106 -3.14 -3.25 -6.85
N ASP A 107 -2.68 -2.88 -8.05
CA ASP A 107 -1.28 -2.64 -8.35
C ASP A 107 -0.70 -1.60 -7.39
N THR A 108 0.29 -2.01 -6.60
CA THR A 108 0.98 -1.16 -5.61
C THR A 108 2.22 -0.45 -6.15
N SER A 109 2.38 -0.41 -7.47
CA SER A 109 3.45 0.32 -8.14
C SER A 109 3.46 1.79 -7.72
N PHE A 110 4.64 2.30 -7.39
CA PHE A 110 4.88 3.73 -7.20
C PHE A 110 4.50 4.54 -8.44
N TYR A 111 4.59 3.95 -9.63
CA TYR A 111 4.37 4.65 -10.89
C TYR A 111 2.91 4.63 -11.34
N ASN A 112 2.00 4.04 -10.56
CA ASN A 112 0.58 4.05 -10.85
C ASN A 112 -0.09 5.29 -10.22
N PRO A 113 -0.63 6.23 -11.02
CA PRO A 113 -1.27 7.44 -10.51
C PRO A 113 -2.45 7.19 -9.55
N LYS A 114 -3.14 6.05 -9.67
CA LYS A 114 -4.29 5.73 -8.81
C LYS A 114 -3.91 5.56 -7.35
N ASN A 115 -2.64 5.29 -7.08
CA ASN A 115 -2.13 5.06 -5.74
C ASN A 115 -1.82 6.34 -4.97
N TRP A 116 -1.93 7.49 -5.62
CA TRP A 116 -1.50 8.77 -5.09
C TRP A 116 -2.65 9.75 -4.98
N ILE A 117 -2.77 10.35 -3.80
CA ILE A 117 -3.68 11.45 -3.52
C ILE A 117 -2.85 12.72 -3.37
N PRO A 118 -2.84 13.60 -4.38
CA PRO A 118 -2.15 14.89 -4.30
C PRO A 118 -2.96 15.93 -3.53
N ASP A 119 -2.28 16.87 -2.88
CA ASP A 119 -2.89 18.01 -2.18
C ASP A 119 -3.44 19.07 -3.16
N ASP A 120 -2.68 19.42 -4.19
CA ASP A 120 -3.16 20.24 -5.32
C ASP A 120 -3.49 19.35 -6.52
N ASP A 121 -4.74 19.37 -7.01
CA ASP A 121 -5.27 18.54 -8.10
C ASP A 121 -5.01 19.08 -9.51
N LYS A 122 -4.31 20.22 -9.64
CA LYS A 122 -4.05 20.90 -10.91
C LYS A 122 -2.69 20.56 -11.48
N PHE A 123 -2.61 19.43 -12.17
CA PHE A 123 -1.37 19.01 -12.82
C PHE A 123 -1.60 18.31 -14.16
N LEU A 124 -0.56 18.31 -14.99
CA LEU A 124 -0.53 17.54 -16.24
C LEU A 124 -0.52 16.04 -15.91
N HIS A 125 -1.01 15.20 -16.82
CA HIS A 125 -0.97 13.74 -16.68
C HIS A 125 0.43 13.16 -16.38
N MET A 126 1.50 13.90 -16.71
CA MET A 126 2.87 13.50 -16.41
C MET A 126 3.28 13.68 -14.94
N ASN A 127 2.50 14.44 -14.16
CA ASN A 127 2.77 14.82 -12.78
C ASN A 127 1.76 14.21 -11.79
N GLN A 128 1.14 13.08 -12.17
CA GLN A 128 0.16 12.38 -11.31
C GLN A 128 0.84 11.38 -10.35
N VAL A 129 2.17 11.34 -10.34
CA VAL A 129 2.99 10.57 -9.41
C VAL A 129 4.07 11.50 -8.83
N PRO A 130 4.56 11.25 -7.61
CA PRO A 130 5.51 12.15 -6.96
C PRO A 130 6.86 12.23 -7.70
N SER A 131 7.45 13.42 -7.70
CA SER A 131 8.74 13.74 -8.30
C SER A 131 9.77 14.22 -7.27
N GLU A 132 10.98 14.55 -7.73
CA GLU A 132 12.12 14.92 -6.87
C GLU A 132 11.90 16.16 -6.00
N HIS A 133 10.93 17.00 -6.35
CA HIS A 133 10.58 18.20 -5.58
C HIS A 133 9.40 17.99 -4.64
N ASP A 134 8.69 16.87 -4.77
CA ASP A 134 7.45 16.61 -4.05
C ASP A 134 7.69 15.88 -2.73
N ASP A 135 6.80 16.12 -1.78
CA ASP A 135 6.79 15.43 -0.50
C ASP A 135 5.83 14.24 -0.56
N VAL A 136 6.25 13.12 0.03
CA VAL A 136 5.48 11.87 0.07
C VAL A 136 5.19 11.46 1.49
N THR A 137 3.94 11.15 1.78
CA THR A 137 3.53 10.51 3.03
C THR A 137 2.83 9.18 2.74
N ILE A 138 3.22 8.14 3.45
CA ILE A 138 2.49 6.87 3.44
C ILE A 138 1.44 6.92 4.53
N SER A 139 0.16 6.71 4.17
CA SER A 139 -0.96 6.72 5.11
C SER A 139 -0.68 5.78 6.29
N SER A 140 -0.62 6.34 7.50
CA SER A 140 -0.13 5.64 8.70
C SER A 140 -1.14 4.66 9.31
N LEU A 141 -2.33 4.53 8.71
CA LEU A 141 -3.45 3.79 9.29
C LEU A 141 -3.49 2.32 8.85
N ALA A 142 -2.61 1.89 7.94
CA ALA A 142 -2.50 0.51 7.48
C ALA A 142 -1.04 0.19 7.14
N SER A 143 -0.65 -1.09 7.15
CA SER A 143 0.57 -1.45 6.43
C SER A 143 0.36 -1.15 4.95
N ALA A 144 1.38 -0.53 4.35
CA ALA A 144 1.44 -0.28 2.92
C ALA A 144 2.58 -1.12 2.35
N GLN A 145 2.37 -1.63 1.15
CA GLN A 145 3.43 -2.17 0.32
C GLN A 145 3.50 -1.31 -0.91
N ILE A 146 4.70 -0.92 -1.30
CA ILE A 146 4.95 -0.09 -2.48
C ILE A 146 5.95 -0.85 -3.33
N TYR A 147 5.57 -1.10 -4.57
CA TYR A 147 6.46 -1.73 -5.54
C TYR A 147 7.24 -0.67 -6.31
N LEU A 148 8.55 -0.88 -6.41
CA LEU A 148 9.50 0.02 -7.05
C LEU A 148 10.37 -0.81 -8.01
N ASP A 149 10.15 -0.65 -9.31
CA ASP A 149 10.96 -1.31 -10.34
C ASP A 149 12.23 -0.53 -10.70
N ARG A 150 12.25 0.77 -10.40
CA ARG A 150 13.32 1.72 -10.68
C ARG A 150 13.58 2.60 -9.44
N PRO A 151 14.77 3.22 -9.35
CA PRO A 151 15.04 4.19 -8.29
C PRO A 151 14.07 5.37 -8.36
N VAL A 152 13.66 5.84 -7.19
CA VAL A 152 12.79 7.02 -7.04
C VAL A 152 13.50 8.06 -6.20
N VAL A 153 13.37 9.32 -6.61
CA VAL A 153 13.84 10.50 -5.89
C VAL A 153 12.64 11.38 -5.57
N VAL A 154 12.50 11.76 -4.31
CA VAL A 154 11.50 12.69 -3.78
C VAL A 154 12.16 13.63 -2.77
N ASN A 155 11.51 14.76 -2.47
CA ASN A 155 12.06 15.76 -1.56
C ASN A 155 12.07 15.24 -0.12
N ASN A 156 10.91 14.83 0.39
CA ASN A 156 10.76 14.16 1.68
C ASN A 156 9.92 12.89 1.54
N PHE A 157 10.30 11.84 2.26
CA PHE A 157 9.52 10.61 2.37
C PHE A 157 9.20 10.34 3.84
N GLN A 158 7.92 10.29 4.17
CA GLN A 158 7.42 10.08 5.52
C GLN A 158 6.68 8.74 5.65
N PHE A 159 7.14 7.90 6.59
CA PHE A 159 6.53 6.61 6.90
C PHE A 159 6.45 6.42 8.42
N TYR A 160 5.27 6.05 8.95
CA TYR A 160 5.07 5.77 10.39
C TYR A 160 5.65 6.84 11.33
N LYS A 161 5.35 8.12 11.07
CA LYS A 161 5.87 9.30 11.79
C LYS A 161 7.39 9.48 11.76
N ARG A 162 8.13 8.68 11.00
CA ARG A 162 9.54 8.91 10.69
C ARG A 162 9.63 9.67 9.37
N GLN A 163 10.37 10.77 9.39
CA GLN A 163 10.65 11.58 8.21
C GLN A 163 12.07 11.31 7.74
N VAL A 164 12.24 11.13 6.44
CA VAL A 164 13.56 11.05 5.80
C VAL A 164 13.58 12.09 4.67
N SER A 165 14.58 12.97 4.70
CA SER A 165 14.77 14.03 3.68
C SER A 165 15.85 13.60 2.69
N LEU A 166 15.70 13.98 1.40
CA LEU A 166 16.61 13.64 0.29
C LEU A 166 16.82 12.12 0.12
N VAL A 167 15.80 11.45 -0.42
CA VAL A 167 15.78 9.98 -0.49
C VAL A 167 15.91 9.48 -1.92
N SER A 168 16.98 8.75 -2.22
CA SER A 168 17.04 7.82 -3.35
C SER A 168 16.64 6.43 -2.84
N VAL A 169 15.40 6.02 -3.09
CA VAL A 169 14.94 4.66 -2.72
C VAL A 169 15.37 3.70 -3.83
N CYS A 170 16.19 2.71 -3.49
CA CYS A 170 16.66 1.67 -4.41
C CYS A 170 16.27 0.30 -3.84
N VAL A 171 15.62 -0.55 -4.64
CA VAL A 171 15.21 -1.88 -4.18
C VAL A 171 16.37 -2.86 -4.31
N CYS A 172 16.91 -3.30 -3.18
CA CYS A 172 17.56 -4.60 -3.11
C CYS A 172 16.48 -5.65 -2.81
N ALA A 173 16.28 -6.59 -3.72
CA ALA A 173 15.36 -7.70 -3.54
C ALA A 173 15.65 -8.43 -2.22
N GLY A 174 14.63 -8.55 -1.36
CA GLY A 174 14.59 -9.55 -0.30
C GLY A 174 14.72 -9.10 1.15
N LEU A 175 14.98 -7.82 1.46
CA LEU A 175 14.99 -7.36 2.86
C LEU A 175 14.52 -5.91 2.97
N LEU A 176 13.58 -5.67 3.89
CA LEU A 176 13.39 -4.34 4.47
C LEU A 176 14.77 -3.79 4.90
N GLN A 177 15.02 -2.53 4.50
CA GLN A 177 16.22 -1.71 4.73
C GLN A 177 17.42 -1.92 3.79
N LYS A 178 17.48 -1.08 2.75
CA LYS A 178 18.65 -0.20 2.52
C LYS A 178 18.22 1.02 1.69
N VAL A 179 17.87 2.09 2.40
CA VAL A 179 17.87 3.43 1.81
C VAL A 179 19.34 3.82 1.61
N PHE A 180 19.73 4.11 0.37
CA PHE A 180 21.09 4.58 0.08
C PHE A 180 21.17 6.06 0.43
N PHE A 181 21.94 6.37 1.46
CA PHE A 181 22.37 7.74 1.79
C PHE A 181 23.57 8.08 0.90
N LYS A 182 23.54 9.23 0.25
CA LYS A 182 24.71 9.81 -0.42
C LYS A 182 25.29 10.91 0.43
#